data_AF-A0AAW6BQF8-F1
#
_entry.id   AF-A0AAW6BQF8-F1
#
_cell.length_a   1.000
_cell.length_b   1.000
_cell.length_c   1.000
_cell.angle_alpha   90.00
_cell.angle_beta   90.00
_cell.angle_gamma   90.00
#
_symmetry.space_group_name_H-M   'P 1'
#
loop_
_entity.id
_entity.type
_entity.pdbx_description
1 polymer ?
#
loop_
_entity_poly.entity_id
_entity_poly.type
_entity_poly.pdbx_seq_one_letter_code
_entity_poly.pdbx_strand_id
1 'polypeptide(L)'
;MSNKNDFKAFSISQDANVVSQGEYEESQELNTGIPPNIISIGLLNKVLRQSSTISSVVANFISTQCSDDVLDDGDIDKLTTQLNIALEQKALTEIPSASLTQKGVIQLTDVLGDSNTLAVTQKLVQDMITSLSESINSRVPNIRQVNGKELSADIDLDAVDIGVYTQDTSKCMFEKRLCC
;
A
#
# COMPACT_ATOMS: atom_id res chain seq x y z
N MET A 1 12.44 27.58 -9.42
CA MET A 1 13.41 28.06 -10.43
C MET A 1 13.01 27.43 -11.75
N SER A 2 13.20 28.10 -12.89
CA SER A 2 12.97 27.48 -14.20
C SER A 2 14.17 26.60 -14.50
N ASN A 3 14.00 25.29 -14.48
CA ASN A 3 15.04 24.36 -14.87
C ASN A 3 15.26 24.43 -16.39
N LYS A 4 16.48 24.13 -16.83
CA LYS A 4 16.90 24.19 -18.22
C LYS A 4 16.72 22.83 -18.88
N ASN A 5 16.17 22.83 -20.10
CA ASN A 5 16.15 21.68 -20.99
C ASN A 5 16.90 22.04 -22.27
N ASP A 6 18.01 21.36 -22.57
CA ASP A 6 18.83 21.62 -23.76
C ASP A 6 18.37 20.85 -25.01
N PHE A 7 17.52 19.84 -24.87
CA PHE A 7 16.93 19.13 -26.01
C PHE A 7 15.83 19.99 -26.64
N LYS A 8 16.14 20.66 -27.75
CA LYS A 8 15.22 21.58 -28.42
C LYS A 8 14.43 20.92 -29.55
N ALA A 9 13.15 21.27 -29.65
CA ALA A 9 12.34 20.90 -30.79
C ALA A 9 12.79 21.70 -32.03
N PHE A 10 13.10 20.99 -33.12
CA PHE A 10 13.59 21.56 -34.37
C PHE A 10 12.43 22.02 -35.26
N SER A 11 12.61 23.16 -35.93
CA SER A 11 11.69 23.69 -36.94
C SER A 11 10.23 23.88 -36.49
N ILE A 12 9.92 24.19 -35.24
CA ILE A 12 8.51 24.25 -34.76
C ILE A 12 7.70 25.49 -35.17
N SER A 13 8.32 26.47 -35.84
CA SER A 13 7.64 27.71 -36.26
C SER A 13 6.54 27.46 -37.29
N GLN A 14 5.54 28.35 -37.33
CA GLN A 14 4.43 28.28 -38.28
C GLN A 14 4.89 28.30 -39.74
N ASP A 15 5.91 29.12 -40.06
CA ASP A 15 6.46 29.27 -41.41
C ASP A 15 7.68 28.37 -41.68
N ALA A 16 7.92 27.37 -40.83
CA ALA A 16 9.08 26.50 -41.03
C ALA A 16 8.91 25.62 -42.27
N ASN A 17 10.00 25.51 -43.05
CA ASN A 17 10.07 24.72 -44.27
C ASN A 17 9.96 23.22 -43.99
N VAL A 18 8.74 22.72 -43.82
CA VAL A 18 8.42 21.30 -43.67
C VAL A 18 7.29 20.91 -44.60
N VAL A 19 7.22 19.63 -44.94
CA VAL A 19 6.01 19.06 -45.56
C VAL A 19 4.85 19.05 -44.57
N SER A 20 3.62 19.17 -45.09
CA SER A 20 2.42 19.08 -44.26
C SER A 20 2.27 17.69 -43.63
N GLN A 21 1.35 17.54 -42.66
CA GLN A 21 1.09 16.23 -42.07
C GLN A 21 0.49 15.25 -43.08
N GLY A 22 -0.49 15.68 -43.88
CA GLY A 22 -1.13 14.82 -44.88
C GLY A 22 -0.15 14.35 -45.96
N GLU A 23 0.66 15.26 -46.52
CA GLU A 23 1.67 14.88 -47.52
C GLU A 23 2.72 13.91 -46.97
N TYR A 24 3.07 14.03 -45.68
CA TYR A 24 4.00 13.12 -45.04
C TYR A 24 3.40 11.72 -44.86
N GLU A 25 2.14 11.64 -44.41
CA GLU A 25 1.40 10.38 -44.21
C GLU A 25 1.18 9.61 -45.52
N GLU A 26 1.11 10.31 -46.66
CA GLU A 26 0.97 9.71 -47.99
C GLU A 26 2.32 9.34 -48.64
N SER A 27 3.45 9.78 -48.09
CA SER A 27 4.76 9.51 -48.70
C SER A 27 5.16 8.03 -48.57
N GLN A 28 5.58 7.45 -49.69
CA GLN A 28 6.19 6.12 -49.72
C GLN A 28 7.46 6.03 -48.86
N GLU A 29 8.14 7.17 -48.64
CA GLU A 29 9.38 7.28 -47.86
C GLU A 29 9.16 6.99 -46.36
N LEU A 30 7.91 7.00 -45.87
CA LEU A 30 7.59 6.47 -44.54
C LEU A 30 7.96 4.98 -44.41
N ASN A 31 7.81 4.22 -45.50
CA ASN A 31 8.07 2.79 -45.54
C ASN A 31 9.48 2.49 -46.05
N THR A 32 9.94 3.23 -47.06
CA THR A 32 11.21 2.95 -47.75
C THR A 32 12.39 3.78 -47.26
N GLY A 33 12.14 4.79 -46.43
CA GLY A 33 13.13 5.80 -46.05
C GLY A 33 13.43 6.81 -47.16
N ILE A 34 14.27 7.80 -46.84
CA ILE A 34 14.73 8.82 -47.80
C ILE A 34 15.63 8.13 -48.84
N PRO A 35 15.32 8.23 -50.15
CA PRO A 35 16.10 7.57 -51.20
C PRO A 35 17.51 8.16 -51.33
N PRO A 36 18.49 7.37 -51.81
CA PRO A 36 19.85 7.86 -52.01
C PRO A 36 19.88 8.96 -53.09
N ASN A 37 20.71 9.99 -52.86
CA ASN A 37 20.99 11.09 -53.79
C ASN A 37 19.82 12.06 -54.11
N ILE A 38 18.65 11.91 -53.48
CA ILE A 38 17.53 12.86 -53.59
C ILE A 38 17.02 13.13 -52.17
N ILE A 39 17.24 14.35 -51.67
CA ILE A 39 16.77 14.76 -50.34
C ILE A 39 15.83 15.95 -50.50
N SER A 40 14.54 15.71 -50.25
CA SER A 40 13.59 16.80 -50.03
C SER A 40 13.87 17.44 -48.66
N ILE A 41 14.34 18.70 -48.64
CA ILE A 41 14.65 19.41 -47.40
C ILE A 41 13.42 19.54 -46.50
N GLY A 42 12.24 19.77 -47.09
CA GLY A 42 10.98 19.83 -46.33
C GLY A 42 10.62 18.52 -45.65
N LEU A 43 10.91 17.38 -46.30
CA LEU A 43 10.74 16.05 -45.73
C LEU A 43 11.76 15.79 -44.62
N LEU A 44 13.04 16.09 -44.87
CA LEU A 44 14.09 15.94 -43.85
C LEU A 44 13.74 16.76 -42.60
N ASN A 45 13.32 18.01 -42.77
CA ASN A 45 12.90 18.86 -41.67
C ASN A 45 11.67 18.32 -40.95
N LYS A 46 10.74 17.65 -41.65
CA LYS A 46 9.58 16.98 -41.04
C LYS A 46 10.00 15.81 -40.14
N VAL A 47 10.89 14.95 -40.63
CA VAL A 47 11.44 13.81 -39.86
C VAL A 47 12.19 14.32 -38.63
N LEU A 48 13.09 15.29 -38.81
CA LEU A 48 13.84 15.90 -37.72
C LEU A 48 12.92 16.61 -36.71
N ARG A 49 11.89 17.32 -37.17
CA ARG A 49 10.89 17.96 -36.30
C ARG A 49 10.17 16.92 -35.45
N GLN A 50 9.64 15.84 -36.03
CA GLN A 50 8.92 14.82 -35.25
C GLN A 50 9.82 14.19 -34.16
N SER A 51 11.04 13.80 -34.51
CA SER A 51 11.99 13.21 -33.55
C SER A 51 12.41 14.18 -32.44
N SER A 52 12.81 15.40 -32.80
CA SER A 52 13.29 16.41 -31.85
C SER A 52 12.16 16.96 -30.97
N THR A 53 10.92 16.99 -31.46
CA THR A 53 9.76 17.41 -30.68
C THR A 53 9.48 16.42 -29.55
N ILE A 54 9.48 15.11 -29.85
CA ILE A 54 9.34 14.07 -28.82
C ILE A 54 10.51 14.13 -27.83
N SER A 55 11.75 14.30 -28.31
CA SER A 55 12.93 14.42 -27.45
C SER A 55 12.82 15.61 -26.48
N SER A 56 12.41 16.79 -26.99
CA SER A 56 12.17 17.99 -26.18
C SER A 56 11.06 17.78 -25.14
N VAL A 57 9.96 17.12 -25.51
CA VAL A 57 8.86 16.80 -24.59
C VAL A 57 9.32 15.89 -23.46
N VAL A 58 10.06 14.83 -23.77
CA VAL A 58 10.61 13.91 -22.77
C VAL A 58 11.59 14.62 -21.84
N ALA A 59 12.54 15.39 -22.39
CA ALA A 59 13.49 16.14 -21.58
C ALA A 59 12.81 17.21 -20.71
N ASN A 60 11.75 17.86 -21.21
CA ASN A 60 10.96 18.79 -20.41
C ASN A 60 10.20 18.08 -19.28
N PHE A 61 9.66 16.88 -19.55
CA PHE A 61 9.07 16.04 -18.51
C PHE A 61 10.10 15.73 -17.41
N ILE A 62 11.28 15.24 -17.79
CA ILE A 62 12.37 14.93 -16.86
C ILE A 62 12.73 16.15 -16.01
N SER A 63 13.00 17.29 -16.65
CA SER A 63 13.39 18.53 -15.97
C SER A 63 12.32 19.05 -15.02
N THR A 64 11.04 18.90 -15.38
CA THR A 64 9.91 19.29 -14.54
C THR A 64 9.78 18.40 -13.30
N GLN A 65 9.93 17.09 -13.44
CA GLN A 65 9.76 16.16 -12.33
C GLN A 65 10.98 16.14 -11.39
N CYS A 66 12.20 16.28 -11.91
CA CYS A 66 13.43 16.18 -11.11
C CYS A 66 13.83 17.48 -10.43
N SER A 67 13.21 18.60 -10.80
CA SER A 67 13.66 19.94 -10.39
C SER A 67 15.14 20.22 -10.77
N ASP A 68 15.62 19.65 -11.87
CA ASP A 68 17.03 19.68 -12.30
C ASP A 68 17.15 19.97 -13.80
N ASP A 69 18.33 20.44 -14.21
CA ASP A 69 18.66 20.73 -15.59
C ASP A 69 18.90 19.43 -16.38
N VAL A 70 18.37 19.38 -17.60
CA VAL A 70 18.56 18.28 -18.55
C VAL A 70 19.42 18.79 -19.70
N LEU A 71 20.71 18.43 -19.67
CA LEU A 71 21.75 18.94 -20.56
C LEU A 71 22.00 17.99 -21.74
N ASP A 72 22.34 18.55 -22.90
CA ASP A 72 22.79 17.81 -24.09
C ASP A 72 24.33 17.78 -24.13
N ASP A 73 24.94 17.06 -23.19
CA ASP A 73 26.40 16.93 -23.01
C ASP A 73 26.93 15.52 -23.30
N GLY A 74 26.05 14.61 -23.70
CA GLY A 74 26.37 13.20 -24.00
C GLY A 74 26.44 12.30 -22.77
N ASP A 75 26.11 12.76 -21.57
CA ASP A 75 26.05 11.93 -20.35
C ASP A 75 24.76 11.09 -20.29
N ILE A 76 24.82 9.93 -20.93
CA ILE A 76 23.68 8.99 -21.01
C ILE A 76 23.31 8.43 -19.63
N ASP A 77 24.29 8.20 -18.76
CA ASP A 77 24.06 7.63 -17.43
C ASP A 77 23.32 8.63 -16.53
N LYS A 78 23.71 9.90 -16.57
CA LYS A 78 22.99 10.97 -15.89
C LYS A 78 21.57 11.13 -16.44
N LEU A 79 21.40 11.19 -17.76
CA LEU A 79 20.07 11.32 -18.38
C LEU A 79 19.15 10.14 -18.01
N THR A 80 19.69 8.93 -17.96
CA THR A 80 18.96 7.71 -17.54
C THR A 80 18.56 7.80 -16.08
N THR A 81 19.47 8.24 -15.21
CA THR A 81 19.19 8.45 -13.79
C THR A 81 18.09 9.48 -13.58
N GLN A 82 18.17 10.61 -14.28
CA GLN A 82 17.15 11.66 -14.23
C GLN A 82 15.80 11.15 -14.76
N LEU A 83 15.77 10.35 -15.83
CA LEU A 83 14.52 9.76 -16.33
C LEU A 83 13.88 8.82 -15.29
N ASN A 84 14.66 7.97 -14.62
CA ASN A 84 14.14 7.08 -13.58
C ASN A 84 13.55 7.88 -12.40
N ILE A 85 14.27 8.89 -11.92
CA ILE A 85 13.78 9.78 -10.85
C ILE A 85 12.49 10.47 -11.27
N ALA A 86 12.42 10.98 -12.51
CA ALA A 86 11.22 11.64 -13.02
C ALA A 86 9.99 10.74 -13.00
N LEU A 87 10.16 9.46 -13.38
CA LEU A 87 9.09 8.47 -13.35
C LEU A 87 8.68 8.11 -11.92
N GLU A 88 9.63 7.93 -11.01
CA GLU A 88 9.36 7.66 -9.59
C GLU A 88 8.59 8.81 -8.93
N GLN A 89 9.05 10.05 -9.13
CA GLN A 89 8.36 11.24 -8.58
C GLN A 89 6.95 11.37 -9.14
N LYS A 90 6.78 11.15 -10.45
CA LYS A 90 5.46 11.19 -11.09
C LYS A 90 4.52 10.13 -10.52
N ALA A 91 5.01 8.91 -10.33
CA ALA A 91 4.23 7.82 -9.74
C ALA A 91 3.82 8.11 -8.29
N LEU A 92 4.73 8.64 -7.47
CA LEU A 92 4.45 9.00 -6.07
C LEU A 92 3.43 10.14 -5.94
N THR A 93 3.46 11.11 -6.87
CA THR A 93 2.52 12.25 -6.84
C THR A 93 1.10 11.83 -7.23
N GLU A 94 0.96 10.89 -8.17
CA GLU A 94 -0.36 10.43 -8.64
C GLU A 94 -0.93 9.27 -7.82
N ILE A 95 -0.08 8.50 -7.14
CA ILE A 95 -0.48 7.35 -6.31
C ILE A 95 -0.20 7.68 -4.84
N PRO A 96 -1.10 8.42 -4.17
CA PRO A 96 -0.89 8.79 -2.77
C PRO A 96 -0.97 7.58 -1.84
N SER A 97 -0.43 7.73 -0.65
CA SER A 97 -0.72 6.81 0.45
C SER A 97 -2.19 6.87 0.85
N ALA A 98 -2.77 5.74 1.22
CA ALA A 98 -4.14 5.67 1.72
C ALA A 98 -4.28 6.41 3.06
N SER A 99 -5.42 7.07 3.25
CA SER A 99 -5.85 7.64 4.52
C SER A 99 -7.35 7.44 4.71
N LEU A 100 -7.90 7.90 5.83
CA LEU A 100 -9.35 7.84 6.07
C LEU A 100 -10.19 8.66 5.07
N THR A 101 -9.57 9.60 4.35
CA THR A 101 -10.24 10.49 3.39
C THR A 101 -9.66 10.42 1.98
N GLN A 102 -8.47 9.85 1.80
CA GLN A 102 -7.79 9.70 0.53
C GLN A 102 -7.60 8.22 0.20
N LYS A 103 -8.14 7.76 -0.94
CA LYS A 103 -7.81 6.42 -1.45
C LYS A 103 -6.35 6.40 -1.89
N GLY A 104 -5.67 5.28 -1.65
CA GLY A 104 -4.25 5.14 -1.98
C GLY A 104 -3.72 3.74 -1.74
N VAL A 105 -2.41 3.62 -1.79
CA VAL A 105 -1.68 2.37 -1.43
C VAL A 105 -1.45 2.30 0.08
N ILE A 106 -1.46 1.10 0.65
CA ILE A 106 -1.24 0.86 2.07
C ILE A 106 -0.23 -0.27 2.28
N GLN A 107 0.64 -0.14 3.27
CA GLN A 107 1.58 -1.19 3.65
C GLN A 107 0.90 -2.19 4.60
N LEU A 108 1.17 -3.49 4.42
CA LEU A 108 0.67 -4.54 5.29
C LEU A 108 1.53 -4.67 6.56
N THR A 109 0.92 -5.11 7.67
CA THR A 109 1.63 -5.41 8.92
C THR A 109 1.35 -6.82 9.45
N ASP A 110 2.39 -7.42 10.01
CA ASP A 110 2.38 -8.66 10.79
C ASP A 110 2.68 -8.42 12.28
N VAL A 111 2.80 -7.16 12.71
CA VAL A 111 3.01 -6.77 14.10
C VAL A 111 1.85 -5.94 14.64
N LEU A 112 1.61 -6.08 15.95
CA LEU A 112 0.67 -5.25 16.69
C LEU A 112 1.27 -3.87 17.00
N GLY A 113 0.41 -2.85 16.96
CA GLY A 113 0.78 -1.48 17.25
C GLY A 113 -0.42 -0.56 17.20
N ASP A 114 -0.16 0.74 17.17
CA ASP A 114 -1.13 1.85 17.17
C ASP A 114 -1.16 2.61 15.81
N SER A 115 -0.60 2.00 14.76
CA SER A 115 -0.52 2.62 13.45
C SER A 115 -1.90 2.76 12.78
N ASN A 116 -2.17 3.94 12.26
CA ASN A 116 -3.32 4.23 11.39
C ASN A 116 -2.99 4.16 9.89
N THR A 117 -1.75 3.79 9.54
CA THR A 117 -1.25 3.77 8.15
C THR A 117 -0.89 2.37 7.65
N LEU A 118 -1.05 1.35 8.50
CA LEU A 118 -0.77 -0.04 8.16
C LEU A 118 -2.08 -0.84 8.10
N ALA A 119 -2.18 -1.74 7.12
CA ALA A 119 -3.28 -2.68 7.01
C ALA A 119 -2.94 -3.99 7.70
N VAL A 120 -3.80 -4.42 8.61
CA VAL A 120 -3.67 -5.69 9.32
C VAL A 120 -3.81 -6.87 8.35
N THR A 121 -2.91 -7.85 8.46
CA THR A 121 -2.99 -9.10 7.67
C THR A 121 -3.91 -10.14 8.32
N GLN A 122 -4.48 -11.04 7.52
CA GLN A 122 -5.32 -12.15 8.03
C GLN A 122 -4.54 -13.04 9.02
N LYS A 123 -3.24 -13.24 8.78
CA LYS A 123 -2.37 -13.99 9.69
C LYS A 123 -2.26 -13.31 11.06
N LEU A 124 -2.03 -12.00 11.09
CA LEU A 124 -1.98 -11.26 12.36
C LEU A 124 -3.31 -11.34 13.13
N VAL A 125 -4.45 -11.29 12.43
CA VAL A 125 -5.77 -11.52 13.05
C VAL A 125 -5.87 -12.92 13.66
N GLN A 126 -5.43 -13.94 12.94
CA GLN A 126 -5.45 -15.31 13.44
C GLN A 126 -4.56 -15.50 14.68
N ASP A 127 -3.34 -14.95 14.65
CA ASP A 127 -2.39 -15.04 15.75
C ASP A 127 -2.93 -14.31 17.02
N MET A 128 -3.60 -13.16 16.84
CA MET A 128 -4.33 -12.47 17.92
C MET A 128 -5.46 -13.31 18.51
N ILE A 129 -6.31 -13.90 17.67
CA ILE A 129 -7.44 -14.73 18.10
C ILE A 129 -6.95 -15.95 18.88
N THR A 130 -5.90 -16.62 18.38
CA THR A 130 -5.31 -17.77 19.06
C THR A 130 -4.76 -17.37 20.44
N SER A 131 -3.97 -16.29 20.51
CA SER A 131 -3.39 -15.79 21.77
C SER A 131 -4.47 -15.42 22.81
N LEU A 132 -5.57 -14.80 22.34
CA LEU A 132 -6.72 -14.48 23.17
C LEU A 132 -7.43 -15.75 23.68
N SER A 133 -7.64 -16.74 22.81
CA SER A 133 -8.27 -18.01 23.16
C SER A 133 -7.46 -18.75 24.24
N GLU A 134 -6.14 -18.82 24.09
CA GLU A 134 -5.23 -19.42 25.08
C GLU A 134 -5.29 -18.68 26.43
N SER A 135 -5.30 -17.35 26.40
CA SER A 135 -5.41 -16.52 27.60
C SER A 135 -6.75 -16.70 28.33
N ILE A 136 -7.86 -16.88 27.60
CA ILE A 136 -9.17 -17.17 28.19
C ILE A 136 -9.18 -18.57 28.79
N ASN A 137 -8.75 -19.58 28.03
CA ASN A 137 -8.76 -20.99 28.47
C ASN A 137 -7.88 -21.22 29.72
N SER A 138 -6.80 -20.45 29.90
CA SER A 138 -5.97 -20.52 31.10
C SER A 138 -6.61 -19.87 32.34
N ARG A 139 -7.46 -18.85 32.17
CA ARG A 139 -8.14 -18.15 33.29
C ARG A 139 -9.49 -18.75 33.65
N VAL A 140 -10.25 -19.17 32.64
CA VAL A 140 -11.56 -19.79 32.77
C VAL A 140 -11.54 -21.06 31.91
N PRO A 141 -11.05 -22.18 32.47
CA PRO A 141 -11.04 -23.44 31.75
C PRO A 141 -12.48 -23.86 31.40
N ASN A 142 -12.66 -24.47 30.22
CA ASN A 142 -13.95 -25.02 29.81
C ASN A 142 -14.54 -26.02 30.82
N ILE A 143 -13.65 -26.67 31.60
CA ILE A 143 -14.00 -27.58 32.68
C ILE A 143 -13.43 -27.03 33.97
N ARG A 144 -14.30 -26.49 34.83
CA ARG A 144 -13.93 -26.12 36.20
C ARG A 144 -13.98 -27.38 37.06
N GLN A 145 -13.04 -27.52 37.99
CA GLN A 145 -13.00 -28.66 38.90
C GLN A 145 -12.97 -28.19 40.36
N VAL A 146 -13.66 -28.94 41.23
CA VAL A 146 -13.50 -28.86 42.68
C VAL A 146 -12.93 -30.21 43.13
N ASN A 147 -11.76 -30.19 43.78
CA ASN A 147 -11.08 -31.41 44.25
C ASN A 147 -10.89 -32.49 43.16
N GLY A 148 -10.52 -32.08 41.95
CA GLY A 148 -10.31 -32.99 40.80
C GLY A 148 -11.58 -33.53 40.15
N LYS A 149 -12.77 -33.10 40.58
CA LYS A 149 -14.06 -33.46 39.98
C LYS A 149 -14.64 -32.28 39.19
N GLU A 150 -15.08 -32.54 37.97
CA GLU A 150 -15.74 -31.54 37.12
C GLU A 150 -17.02 -30.98 37.74
N LEU A 151 -17.21 -29.67 37.61
CA LEU A 151 -18.41 -28.95 38.03
C LEU A 151 -19.42 -28.90 36.88
N SER A 152 -20.29 -29.91 36.79
CA SER A 152 -21.29 -30.04 35.71
C SER A 152 -22.67 -29.42 36.04
N ALA A 153 -22.90 -29.02 37.29
CA ALA A 153 -24.10 -28.35 37.78
C ALA A 153 -23.77 -27.52 39.03
N ASP A 154 -24.71 -26.70 39.49
CA ASP A 154 -24.57 -25.96 40.75
C ASP A 154 -24.43 -26.92 41.95
N ILE A 155 -23.69 -26.50 42.97
CA ILE A 155 -23.52 -27.23 44.22
C ILE A 155 -24.37 -26.54 45.28
N ASP A 156 -25.53 -27.11 45.56
CA ASP A 156 -26.30 -26.77 46.75
C ASP A 156 -25.73 -27.57 47.92
N LEU A 157 -25.33 -26.88 48.99
CA LEU A 157 -24.90 -27.50 50.25
C LEU A 157 -25.93 -27.20 51.33
N ASP A 158 -26.42 -28.25 51.99
CA ASP A 158 -27.25 -28.10 53.17
C ASP A 158 -26.45 -28.38 54.46
N ALA A 159 -27.13 -28.28 55.61
CA ALA A 159 -26.50 -28.53 56.91
C ALA A 159 -26.02 -29.98 57.08
N VAL A 160 -26.69 -30.94 56.41
CA VAL A 160 -26.30 -32.35 56.40
C VAL A 160 -24.97 -32.51 55.63
N ASP A 161 -24.79 -31.80 54.52
CA ASP A 161 -23.59 -31.87 53.69
C ASP A 161 -22.31 -31.36 54.39
N ILE A 162 -22.43 -30.35 55.27
CA ILE A 162 -21.29 -29.77 56.01
C ILE A 162 -21.15 -30.29 57.46
N GLY A 163 -21.96 -31.28 57.86
CA GLY A 163 -21.89 -31.89 59.19
C GLY A 163 -22.29 -30.94 60.33
N VAL A 164 -23.11 -29.93 60.04
CA VAL A 164 -23.59 -28.95 61.01
C VAL A 164 -25.03 -29.30 61.40
N TYR A 165 -25.36 -29.15 62.68
CA TYR A 165 -26.72 -29.36 63.16
C TYR A 165 -27.63 -28.21 62.70
N THR A 166 -28.77 -28.55 62.11
CA THR A 166 -29.86 -27.59 61.88
C THR A 166 -30.37 -27.01 63.21
N GLN A 167 -31.05 -25.87 63.16
CA GLN A 167 -31.63 -25.24 64.34
C GLN A 167 -32.62 -26.18 65.08
N ASP A 168 -33.36 -26.99 64.31
CA ASP A 168 -34.29 -28.00 64.85
C ASP A 168 -33.58 -29.17 65.54
N THR A 169 -32.46 -29.64 64.98
CA THR A 169 -31.66 -30.71 65.61
C THR A 169 -30.92 -30.21 66.84
N SER A 170 -30.43 -28.97 66.82
CA SER A 170 -29.82 -28.32 67.99
C SER A 170 -30.84 -28.12 69.13
N LYS A 171 -32.07 -27.72 68.79
CA LYS A 171 -33.16 -27.55 69.76
C LYS A 171 -33.57 -28.88 70.38
N CYS A 172 -33.70 -29.94 69.58
CA CYS A 172 -34.01 -31.29 70.07
C CYS A 172 -32.91 -31.87 70.99
N MET A 173 -31.63 -31.55 70.72
CA MET A 173 -30.51 -31.94 71.59
C MET A 173 -30.47 -31.15 72.91
N PHE A 174 -30.83 -29.85 72.88
CA PHE A 174 -30.90 -29.02 74.09
C PHE A 174 -32.07 -29.41 74.99
N GLU A 175 -33.25 -29.67 74.43
CA GLU A 175 -34.43 -30.13 75.18
C GLU A 175 -34.21 -31.52 75.79
N LYS A 176 -33.50 -32.44 75.11
CA LYS A 176 -33.14 -33.74 75.70
C LYS A 176 -32.14 -33.64 76.85
N ARG A 177 -31.23 -32.65 76.86
CA ARG A 177 -30.28 -32.43 77.96
C ARG A 177 -30.90 -31.75 79.18
N LEU A 178 -32.01 -31.03 79.02
CA LEU A 178 -32.75 -30.45 80.15
C LEU A 178 -33.69 -31.45 80.85
N CYS A 179 -33.83 -32.68 80.34
CA CYS A 179 -34.66 -33.74 80.93
C CYS A 179 -33.87 -34.84 81.68
N CYS A 180 -32.64 -34.56 82.14
CA CYS A 180 -31.94 -35.41 83.12
C CYS A 180 -31.96 -34.77 84.50
#